data_AF-A0A7C4RT50-F1
#
_entry.id   AF-A0A7C4RT50-F1
#
_cell.length_a   1.000
_cell.length_b   1.000
_cell.length_c   1.000
_cell.angle_alpha   90.00
_cell.angle_beta   90.00
_cell.angle_gamma   90.00
#
_symmetry.space_group_name_H-M   'P 1'
#
loop_
_entity.id
_entity.type
_entity.pdbx_description
1 polymer ?
#
loop_
_entity_poly.entity_id
_entity_poly.type
_entity_poly.pdbx_seq_one_letter_code
_entity_poly.pdbx_strand_id
1 'polypeptide(L)'
;MSVKSILQDFSQEKADQVDFTQLEAEIQKQLLQRRDRLTHIFETVILPSVYSVERDLQQAGFWHVLQLQQISTEGGEKPHIVGVLFFFYPEKIPTDQYNPKMLEAAYRADIFCTEDYRKVTMTLAFPVRFPPRVDIEERLFLPEEVTTEIVDDFLEAFIKGAIDVYRSDRTLL
;
A
#
# COMPACT_ATOMS: atom_id res chain seq x y z
N MET A 1 -54.45 -19.75 -2.96
CA MET A 1 -53.55 -18.68 -3.44
C MET A 1 -54.03 -18.23 -4.80
N SER A 2 -54.13 -16.92 -5.05
CA SER A 2 -54.75 -16.34 -6.26
C SER A 2 -53.66 -15.96 -7.28
N VAL A 3 -53.93 -16.14 -8.57
CA VAL A 3 -53.00 -15.73 -9.65
C VAL A 3 -52.60 -14.25 -9.55
N LYS A 4 -53.44 -13.41 -8.94
CA LYS A 4 -53.10 -12.01 -8.63
C LYS A 4 -51.97 -11.85 -7.60
N SER A 5 -51.88 -12.72 -6.59
CA SER A 5 -50.81 -12.64 -5.59
C SER A 5 -49.47 -13.07 -6.20
N ILE A 6 -49.47 -14.13 -7.01
CA ILE A 6 -48.26 -14.62 -7.71
C ILE A 6 -47.70 -13.57 -8.69
N LEU A 7 -48.57 -12.85 -9.41
CA LEU A 7 -48.14 -11.78 -10.31
C LEU A 7 -47.62 -10.53 -9.57
N GLN A 8 -48.14 -10.25 -8.36
CA GLN A 8 -47.65 -9.17 -7.51
C GLN A 8 -46.26 -9.50 -6.93
N ASP A 9 -46.06 -10.74 -6.47
CA ASP A 9 -44.77 -11.21 -5.96
C ASP A 9 -43.70 -11.18 -7.07
N PHE A 10 -44.03 -11.62 -8.30
CA PHE A 10 -43.11 -11.56 -9.45
C PHE A 10 -42.77 -10.14 -9.95
N SER A 11 -43.69 -9.19 -9.75
CA SER A 11 -43.44 -7.79 -10.14
C SER A 11 -42.64 -7.04 -9.07
N GLN A 12 -42.80 -7.40 -7.79
CA GLN A 12 -41.93 -6.92 -6.71
C GLN A 12 -40.51 -7.48 -6.82
N GLU A 13 -40.32 -8.78 -7.06
CA GLU A 13 -38.98 -9.36 -7.24
C GLU A 13 -38.20 -8.72 -8.41
N LYS A 14 -38.88 -8.37 -9.50
CA LYS A 14 -38.26 -7.64 -10.63
C LYS A 14 -37.97 -6.17 -10.32
N ALA A 15 -38.80 -5.51 -9.54
CA ALA A 15 -38.55 -4.14 -9.10
C ALA A 15 -37.35 -4.10 -8.14
N ASP A 16 -37.31 -5.03 -7.17
CA ASP A 16 -36.21 -5.18 -6.23
C ASP A 16 -34.90 -5.53 -6.96
N GLN A 17 -34.91 -6.44 -7.94
CA GLN A 17 -33.72 -6.74 -8.75
C GLN A 17 -33.20 -5.53 -9.53
N VAL A 18 -34.07 -4.71 -10.13
CA VAL A 18 -33.66 -3.50 -10.85
C VAL A 18 -33.07 -2.47 -9.88
N ASP A 19 -33.63 -2.33 -8.68
CA ASP A 19 -33.13 -1.43 -7.63
C ASP A 19 -31.75 -1.87 -7.10
N PHE A 20 -31.57 -3.19 -6.88
CA PHE A 20 -30.27 -3.77 -6.51
C PHE A 20 -29.21 -3.58 -7.60
N THR A 21 -29.55 -3.78 -8.88
CA THR A 21 -28.61 -3.61 -9.99
C THR A 21 -28.18 -2.14 -10.15
N GLN A 22 -29.09 -1.19 -9.89
CA GLN A 22 -28.77 0.24 -9.90
C GLN A 22 -27.88 0.63 -8.71
N LEU A 23 -28.16 0.09 -7.53
CA LEU A 23 -27.34 0.31 -6.33
C LEU A 23 -25.91 -0.24 -6.51
N GLU A 24 -25.76 -1.43 -7.10
CA GLU A 24 -24.47 -2.02 -7.43
C GLU A 24 -23.67 -1.16 -8.42
N ALA A 25 -24.34 -0.67 -9.48
CA ALA A 25 -23.72 0.22 -10.44
C ALA A 25 -23.27 1.55 -9.80
N GLU A 26 -24.05 2.09 -8.85
CA GLU A 26 -23.69 3.30 -8.11
C GLU A 26 -22.51 3.08 -7.16
N ILE A 27 -22.48 1.96 -6.43
CA ILE A 27 -21.35 1.58 -5.57
C ILE A 27 -20.07 1.44 -6.40
N GLN A 28 -20.15 0.74 -7.53
CA GLN A 28 -19.00 0.55 -8.41
C GLN A 28 -18.48 1.87 -8.95
N LYS A 29 -19.38 2.78 -9.35
CA LYS A 29 -19.01 4.14 -9.77
C LYS A 29 -18.30 4.92 -8.66
N GLN A 30 -18.78 4.84 -7.41
CA GLN A 30 -18.13 5.50 -6.28
C GLN A 30 -16.75 4.90 -5.97
N LEU A 31 -16.58 3.58 -6.08
CA LEU A 31 -15.28 2.91 -5.89
C LEU A 31 -14.27 3.35 -6.94
N LEU A 32 -14.66 3.43 -8.22
CA LEU A 32 -13.80 3.91 -9.29
C LEU A 32 -13.31 5.34 -9.02
N GLN A 33 -14.22 6.25 -8.64
CA GLN A 33 -13.86 7.62 -8.30
C GLN A 33 -12.88 7.71 -7.11
N ARG A 34 -13.08 6.88 -6.08
CA ARG A 34 -12.17 6.81 -4.92
C ARG A 34 -10.79 6.28 -5.31
N ARG A 35 -10.75 5.22 -6.12
CA ARG A 35 -9.51 4.65 -6.65
C ARG A 35 -8.72 5.67 -7.47
N ASP A 36 -9.38 6.41 -8.34
CA ASP A 36 -8.72 7.41 -9.19
C ASP A 36 -8.13 8.54 -8.33
N ARG A 37 -8.86 8.97 -7.29
CA ARG A 37 -8.36 9.94 -6.32
C ARG A 37 -7.14 9.45 -5.54
N LEU A 38 -7.16 8.21 -5.09
CA LEU A 38 -6.01 7.61 -4.41
C LEU A 38 -4.82 7.46 -5.34
N THR A 39 -5.05 6.99 -6.57
CA THR A 39 -4.00 6.90 -7.60
C THR A 39 -3.32 8.26 -7.77
N HIS A 40 -4.11 9.34 -7.83
CA HIS A 40 -3.58 10.70 -7.92
C HIS A 40 -2.69 11.08 -6.72
N ILE A 41 -3.08 10.73 -5.49
CA ILE A 41 -2.26 10.98 -4.29
C ILE A 41 -0.95 10.18 -4.35
N PHE A 42 -1.01 8.92 -4.80
CA PHE A 42 0.19 8.12 -5.00
C PHE A 42 1.14 8.76 -5.99
N GLU A 43 0.63 9.23 -7.14
CA GLU A 43 1.44 9.84 -8.19
C GLU A 43 2.00 11.22 -7.83
N THR A 44 1.26 12.03 -7.08
CA THR A 44 1.60 13.43 -6.83
C THR A 44 2.30 13.69 -5.50
N VAL A 45 2.07 12.84 -4.50
CA VAL A 45 2.60 13.02 -3.15
C VAL A 45 3.54 11.89 -2.77
N ILE A 46 3.07 10.64 -2.82
CA ILE A 46 3.82 9.51 -2.26
C ILE A 46 5.04 9.16 -3.11
N LEU A 47 4.86 8.94 -4.42
CA LEU A 47 5.94 8.52 -5.31
C LEU A 47 7.08 9.54 -5.40
N PRO A 48 6.83 10.86 -5.54
CA PRO A 48 7.91 11.84 -5.55
C PRO A 48 8.80 11.78 -4.30
N SER A 49 8.21 11.66 -3.11
CA SER A 49 8.95 11.51 -1.85
C SER A 49 9.77 10.23 -1.82
N VAL A 50 9.15 9.09 -2.18
CA VAL A 50 9.83 7.79 -2.21
C VAL A 50 11.00 7.79 -3.20
N TYR A 51 10.82 8.34 -4.40
CA TYR A 51 11.90 8.46 -5.38
C TYR A 51 13.02 9.40 -4.95
N SER A 52 12.70 10.44 -4.17
CA SER A 52 13.75 11.30 -3.60
C SER A 52 14.63 10.51 -2.64
N VAL A 53 14.02 9.77 -1.71
CA VAL A 53 14.74 8.92 -0.75
C VAL A 53 15.51 7.83 -1.47
N GLU A 54 14.93 7.20 -2.49
CA GLU A 54 15.59 6.19 -3.32
C GLU A 54 16.91 6.71 -3.92
N ARG A 55 16.86 7.90 -4.51
CA ARG A 55 18.02 8.57 -5.10
C ARG A 55 19.07 8.91 -4.04
N ASP A 56 18.67 9.36 -2.87
CA ASP A 56 19.59 9.70 -1.78
C ASP A 56 20.31 8.44 -1.26
N LEU A 57 19.59 7.32 -1.11
CA LEU A 57 20.18 6.03 -0.74
C LEU A 57 21.14 5.51 -1.81
N GLN A 58 20.79 5.65 -3.09
CA GLN A 58 21.65 5.27 -4.20
C GLN A 58 22.96 6.08 -4.20
N GLN A 59 22.89 7.38 -3.94
CA GLN A 59 24.08 8.26 -3.85
C GLN A 59 24.95 7.91 -2.64
N ALA A 60 24.34 7.55 -1.52
CA ALA A 60 25.04 7.09 -0.32
C ALA A 60 25.60 5.66 -0.46
N GLY A 61 25.24 4.92 -1.52
CA GLY A 61 25.74 3.58 -1.80
C GLY A 61 25.05 2.47 -1.01
N PHE A 62 23.87 2.74 -0.43
CA PHE A 62 23.07 1.71 0.23
C PHE A 62 22.31 0.84 -0.78
N TRP A 63 21.94 -0.37 -0.34
CA TRP A 63 21.12 -1.27 -1.14
C TRP A 63 19.65 -1.16 -0.73
N HIS A 64 18.76 -1.08 -1.72
CA HIS A 64 17.32 -0.98 -1.51
C HIS A 64 16.57 -1.65 -2.66
N VAL A 65 15.30 -1.98 -2.43
CA VAL A 65 14.39 -2.47 -3.45
C VAL A 65 13.07 -1.72 -3.32
N LEU A 66 12.62 -1.10 -4.41
CA LEU A 66 11.33 -0.44 -4.52
C LEU A 66 10.38 -1.32 -5.36
N GLN A 67 9.20 -1.61 -4.83
CA GLN A 67 8.15 -2.35 -5.55
C GLN A 67 6.87 -1.53 -5.59
N LEU A 68 6.31 -1.38 -6.79
CA LEU A 68 5.02 -0.74 -7.00
C LEU A 68 3.94 -1.80 -7.16
N GLN A 69 2.88 -1.70 -6.38
CA GLN A 69 1.69 -2.53 -6.52
C GLN A 69 0.67 -1.81 -7.38
N GLN A 70 0.25 -2.48 -8.44
CA GLN A 70 -0.57 -1.91 -9.48
C GLN A 70 -1.76 -2.82 -9.80
N ILE A 71 -2.92 -2.21 -10.03
CA ILE A 71 -4.12 -2.89 -10.49
C ILE A 71 -4.48 -2.36 -11.86
N SER A 72 -4.66 -3.27 -12.82
CA SER A 72 -5.11 -2.96 -14.17
C SER A 72 -6.63 -3.09 -14.25
N THR A 73 -7.33 -2.10 -14.82
CA THR A 73 -8.70 -2.30 -15.30
C THR A 73 -8.69 -2.98 -16.67
N GLU A 74 -9.59 -3.93 -16.91
CA GLU A 74 -9.80 -4.50 -18.24
C GLU A 74 -10.16 -3.37 -19.23
N GLY A 75 -9.39 -3.21 -20.31
CA GLY A 75 -9.67 -2.18 -21.32
C GLY A 75 -8.51 -1.28 -21.75
N GLY A 76 -7.28 -1.49 -21.24
CA GLY A 76 -6.09 -0.79 -21.73
C GLY A 76 -5.83 0.59 -21.10
N GLU A 77 -6.48 0.89 -19.98
CA GLU A 77 -6.15 2.07 -19.17
C GLU A 77 -4.79 1.91 -18.47
N LYS A 78 -4.17 3.04 -18.13
CA LYS A 78 -2.90 3.08 -17.36
C LYS A 78 -3.11 2.37 -16.01
N PRO A 79 -2.17 1.52 -15.56
CA PRO A 79 -2.30 0.80 -14.29
C PRO A 79 -2.43 1.78 -13.11
N HIS A 80 -3.36 1.48 -12.20
CA HIS A 80 -3.59 2.26 -10.99
C HIS A 80 -2.64 1.82 -9.89
N ILE A 81 -1.99 2.78 -9.24
CA ILE A 81 -1.06 2.51 -8.15
C ILE A 81 -1.86 2.39 -6.86
N VAL A 82 -1.74 1.25 -6.20
CA VAL A 82 -2.47 0.91 -4.97
C VAL A 82 -1.53 0.71 -3.78
N GLY A 83 -0.25 0.59 -4.04
CA GLY A 83 0.73 0.50 -2.98
C GLY A 83 2.17 0.65 -3.43
N VAL A 84 3.01 0.96 -2.46
CA VAL A 84 4.44 1.10 -2.57
C VAL A 84 5.07 0.32 -1.44
N LEU A 85 5.95 -0.63 -1.77
CA LEU A 85 6.79 -1.32 -0.79
C LEU A 85 8.22 -0.86 -0.98
N PHE A 86 8.84 -0.45 0.11
CA PHE A 86 10.22 -0.01 0.13
C PHE A 86 11.01 -0.85 1.11
N PHE A 87 11.99 -1.58 0.58
CA PHE A 87 12.85 -2.46 1.33
C PHE A 87 14.25 -1.87 1.40
N PHE A 88 14.79 -1.80 2.61
CA PHE A 88 16.14 -1.33 2.84
C PHE A 88 17.03 -2.46 3.35
N TYR A 89 18.23 -2.56 2.76
CA TYR A 89 19.22 -3.56 3.11
C TYR A 89 20.54 -2.85 3.44
N PRO A 90 21.01 -2.95 4.68
CA PRO A 90 22.20 -2.23 5.11
C PRO A 90 23.51 -2.81 4.52
N GLU A 91 23.48 -4.03 3.98
CA GLU A 91 24.64 -4.68 3.35
C GLU A 91 24.43 -4.92 1.87
N LYS A 92 25.41 -4.53 1.06
CA LYS A 92 25.41 -4.71 -0.39
C LYS A 92 25.72 -6.17 -0.72
N ILE A 93 24.68 -6.99 -0.83
CA ILE A 93 24.82 -8.37 -1.26
C ILE A 93 24.89 -8.38 -2.80
N PRO A 94 25.89 -9.04 -3.41
CA PRO A 94 25.94 -9.18 -4.87
C PRO A 94 24.64 -9.79 -5.39
N THR A 95 24.08 -9.19 -6.44
CA THR A 95 22.76 -9.52 -7.02
C THR A 95 22.60 -11.02 -7.34
N ASP A 96 23.71 -11.69 -7.67
CA ASP A 96 23.76 -13.09 -8.08
C ASP A 96 23.58 -14.07 -6.89
N GLN A 97 23.69 -13.58 -5.66
CA GLN A 97 23.49 -14.33 -4.41
C GLN A 97 22.22 -13.92 -3.67
N TYR A 98 21.43 -13.01 -4.24
CA TYR A 98 20.19 -12.54 -3.66
C TYR A 98 19.12 -13.64 -3.70
N ASN A 99 18.88 -14.29 -2.55
CA ASN A 99 17.73 -15.15 -2.35
C ASN A 99 16.76 -14.46 -1.37
N PRO A 100 15.58 -13.98 -1.83
CA PRO A 100 14.60 -13.30 -0.98
C PRO A 100 14.15 -14.15 0.22
N LYS A 101 14.27 -15.48 0.14
CA LYS A 101 13.89 -16.42 1.20
C LYS A 101 15.00 -16.68 2.22
N MET A 102 16.24 -16.23 1.98
CA MET A 102 17.40 -16.49 2.86
C MET A 102 17.86 -15.27 3.65
N LEU A 103 17.41 -14.06 3.31
CA LEU A 103 17.66 -12.87 4.12
C LEU A 103 16.52 -12.72 5.12
N GLU A 104 16.74 -13.24 6.32
CA GLU A 104 15.93 -12.89 7.47
C GLU A 104 15.96 -11.36 7.66
N ALA A 105 14.79 -10.76 7.44
CA ALA A 105 14.37 -9.42 7.79
C ALA A 105 15.05 -8.21 7.11
N ALA A 106 14.54 -7.90 5.91
CA ALA A 106 14.66 -6.56 5.35
C ALA A 106 13.85 -5.57 6.21
N TYR A 107 14.41 -4.39 6.47
CA TYR A 107 13.63 -3.26 6.98
C TYR A 107 12.64 -2.87 5.90
N ARG A 108 11.36 -2.80 6.27
CA ARG A 108 10.28 -2.60 5.29
C ARG A 108 9.42 -1.42 5.67
N ALA A 109 9.19 -0.54 4.71
CA ALA A 109 8.16 0.48 4.75
C ALA A 109 7.11 0.17 3.68
N ASP A 110 5.85 0.21 4.08
CA ASP A 110 4.70 -0.11 3.25
C ASP A 110 3.75 1.08 3.23
N ILE A 111 3.33 1.52 2.04
CA ILE A 111 2.29 2.53 1.87
C ILE A 111 1.24 1.95 0.94
N PHE A 112 0.04 1.67 1.44
CA PHE A 112 -1.02 0.97 0.71
C PHE A 112 -2.36 1.66 0.85
N CYS A 113 -3.24 1.51 -0.14
CA CYS A 113 -4.65 1.80 0.07
C CYS A 113 -5.39 0.61 0.66
N THR A 114 -6.44 0.89 1.44
CA THR A 114 -7.40 -0.13 1.86
C THR A 114 -8.19 -0.67 0.67
N GLU A 115 -8.72 -1.90 0.79
CA GLU A 115 -9.51 -2.55 -0.28
C GLU A 115 -10.71 -1.73 -0.74
N ASP A 116 -11.29 -0.93 0.16
CA ASP A 116 -12.43 -0.05 -0.12
C ASP A 116 -12.02 1.34 -0.64
N TYR A 117 -10.73 1.58 -0.86
CA TYR A 117 -10.14 2.83 -1.37
C TYR A 117 -10.46 4.06 -0.52
N ARG A 118 -10.73 3.89 0.78
CA ARG A 118 -11.10 4.99 1.67
C ARG A 118 -9.95 5.55 2.47
N LYS A 119 -8.86 4.80 2.63
CA LYS A 119 -7.75 5.17 3.49
C LYS A 119 -6.41 4.75 2.89
N VAL A 120 -5.36 5.41 3.36
CA VAL A 120 -3.97 5.05 3.12
C VAL A 120 -3.37 4.54 4.43
N THR A 121 -2.84 3.33 4.40
CA THR A 121 -2.09 2.72 5.49
C THR A 121 -0.60 2.94 5.23
N MET A 122 0.11 3.40 6.25
CA MET A 122 1.56 3.51 6.28
C MET A 122 2.10 2.61 7.39
N THR A 123 2.95 1.65 7.05
CA THR A 123 3.44 0.64 7.98
C THR A 123 4.95 0.56 7.95
N LEU A 124 5.58 0.60 9.13
CA LEU A 124 6.99 0.29 9.33
C LEU A 124 7.12 -1.07 9.98
N ALA A 125 8.00 -1.92 9.44
CA ALA A 125 8.29 -3.23 9.99
C ALA A 125 9.81 -3.38 10.18
N PHE A 126 10.22 -3.53 11.44
CA PHE A 126 11.61 -3.71 11.84
C PHE A 126 11.80 -5.08 12.52
N PRO A 127 12.84 -5.85 12.17
CA PRO A 127 13.21 -7.03 12.95
C PRO A 127 13.72 -6.67 14.34
N VAL A 128 13.33 -7.46 15.33
CA VAL A 128 13.93 -7.46 16.67
C VAL A 128 14.55 -8.82 16.94
N ARG A 129 15.83 -8.83 17.35
CA ARG A 129 16.50 -10.04 17.81
C ARG A 129 16.19 -10.26 19.29
N PHE A 130 15.58 -11.42 19.59
CA PHE A 130 15.25 -11.99 20.91
C PHE A 130 13.95 -11.51 21.60
N PRO A 131 12.88 -12.35 21.62
CA PRO A 131 12.56 -13.45 20.69
C PRO A 131 12.33 -12.92 19.26
N PRO A 132 12.42 -13.76 18.20
CA PRO A 132 12.22 -13.29 16.82
C PRO A 132 10.80 -12.73 16.68
N ARG A 133 10.72 -11.41 16.62
CA ARG A 133 9.49 -10.65 16.46
C ARG A 133 9.76 -9.52 15.48
N VAL A 134 8.72 -9.16 14.75
CA VAL A 134 8.72 -7.99 13.89
C VAL A 134 7.90 -6.95 14.62
N ASP A 135 8.53 -5.83 14.96
CA ASP A 135 7.79 -4.69 15.48
C ASP A 135 7.18 -3.96 14.30
N ILE A 136 5.86 -3.79 14.38
CA ILE A 136 5.04 -3.18 13.34
C ILE A 136 4.45 -1.90 13.90
N GLU A 137 4.80 -0.78 13.29
CA GLU A 137 4.13 0.49 13.52
C GLU A 137 3.21 0.76 12.34
N GLU A 138 1.90 0.84 12.58
CA GLU A 138 0.90 1.11 11.56
C GLU A 138 0.20 2.44 11.83
N ARG A 139 0.09 3.27 10.79
CA ARG A 139 -0.64 4.53 10.79
C ARG A 139 -1.65 4.54 9.65
N LEU A 140 -2.83 5.08 9.91
CA LEU A 140 -3.96 5.04 8.98
C LEU A 140 -4.48 6.46 8.76
N PHE A 141 -4.49 6.90 7.51
CA PHE A 141 -4.84 8.26 7.10
C PHE A 141 -5.99 8.28 6.11
N LEU A 142 -6.81 9.33 6.14
CA LEU A 142 -7.70 9.63 5.03
C LEU A 142 -6.90 10.18 3.84
N PRO A 143 -7.35 9.96 2.59
CA PRO A 143 -6.66 10.46 1.39
C PRO A 143 -6.37 11.97 1.43
N GLU A 144 -7.27 12.76 2.03
CA GLU A 144 -7.12 14.21 2.21
C GLU A 144 -6.03 14.61 3.19
N GLU A 145 -5.72 13.73 4.14
CA GLU A 145 -4.74 13.98 5.20
C GLU A 145 -3.33 13.64 4.71
N VAL A 146 -3.18 12.90 3.61
CA VAL A 146 -1.88 12.51 3.08
C VAL A 146 -1.23 13.70 2.38
N THR A 147 -0.27 14.33 3.07
CA THR A 147 0.55 15.43 2.57
C THR A 147 2.00 14.99 2.36
N THR A 148 2.76 15.77 1.59
CA THR A 148 4.19 15.50 1.37
C THR A 148 4.96 15.46 2.68
N GLU A 149 4.67 16.38 3.61
CA GLU A 149 5.31 16.43 4.94
C GLU A 149 5.09 15.13 5.73
N ILE A 150 3.86 14.60 5.72
CA ILE A 150 3.55 13.33 6.42
C ILE A 150 4.30 12.15 5.79
N VAL A 151 4.40 12.10 4.46
CA VAL A 151 5.12 11.03 3.77
C VAL A 151 6.62 11.15 4.02
N ASP A 152 7.18 12.35 3.97
CA ASP A 152 8.59 12.61 4.20
C ASP A 152 8.98 12.25 5.65
N ASP A 153 8.19 12.69 6.64
CA ASP A 153 8.38 12.33 8.05
C ASP A 153 8.33 10.82 8.27
N PHE A 154 7.40 10.13 7.59
CA PHE A 154 7.29 8.67 7.63
C PHE A 154 8.55 7.99 7.05
N LEU A 155 9.02 8.45 5.88
CA LEU A 155 10.22 7.88 5.25
C LEU A 155 11.50 8.21 6.04
N GLU A 156 11.59 9.37 6.67
CA GLU A 156 12.69 9.73 7.56
C GLU A 156 12.72 8.82 8.79
N ALA A 157 11.57 8.60 9.43
CA ALA A 157 11.43 7.65 10.53
C ALA A 157 11.86 6.23 10.11
N PHE A 158 11.48 5.80 8.90
CA PHE A 158 11.91 4.52 8.35
C PHE A 158 13.43 4.41 8.24
N ILE A 159 14.08 5.37 7.55
CA ILE A 159 15.53 5.32 7.32
C ILE A 159 16.31 5.41 8.62
N LYS A 160 15.90 6.28 9.56
CA LYS A 160 16.53 6.37 10.88
C LYS A 160 16.40 5.05 11.65
N GLY A 161 15.19 4.52 11.74
CA GLY A 161 14.93 3.24 12.42
C GLY A 161 15.76 2.10 11.84
N ALA A 162 15.84 2.01 10.52
CA ALA A 162 16.62 0.98 9.84
C ALA A 162 18.13 1.08 10.13
N ILE A 163 18.69 2.30 10.14
CA ILE A 163 20.11 2.53 10.45
C ILE A 163 20.41 2.24 11.93
N ASP A 164 19.53 2.66 12.84
CA ASP A 164 19.73 2.49 14.28
C ASP A 164 19.68 1.02 14.69
N VAL A 165 18.71 0.26 14.19
CA VAL A 165 18.64 -1.19 14.41
C VAL A 165 19.89 -1.87 13.84
N TYR A 166 20.33 -1.49 12.63
CA TYR A 166 21.54 -2.06 12.04
C TYR A 166 22.81 -1.80 12.86
N ARG A 167 22.98 -0.57 13.35
CA ARG A 167 24.14 -0.19 14.19
C ARG A 167 24.13 -0.94 15.53
N SER A 168 22.96 -1.05 16.15
CA SER A 168 22.79 -1.81 17.38
C SER A 168 23.20 -3.28 17.18
N ASP A 169 22.72 -3.90 16.10
CA ASP A 169 23.06 -5.29 15.76
C ASP A 169 24.58 -5.50 15.60
N ARG A 170 25.30 -4.58 14.96
CA ARG A 170 26.77 -4.68 14.81
C ARG A 170 27.57 -4.45 16.09
N THR A 171 27.01 -3.74 17.06
CA THR A 171 27.69 -3.46 18.33
C THR A 171 27.55 -4.62 19.30
N LEU A 172 26.56 -5.49 19.09
CA LEU A 172 26.25 -6.68 19.90
C LEU A 172 26.90 -7.98 19.36
N LEU A 173 27.55 -7.92 18.19
CA LEU A 173 28.33 -9.00 17.56
C LEU A 173 29.82 -8.84 17.85
#